data_AF-X1D6N9-F1
#
_entry.id   AF-X1D6N9-F1
#
_cell.length_a   1.000
_cell.length_b   1.000
_cell.length_c   1.000
_cell.angle_alpha   90.00
_cell.angle_beta   90.00
_cell.angle_gamma   90.00
#
_symmetry.space_group_name_H-M   'P 1'
#
loop_
_entity.id
_entity.type
_entity.pdbx_description
1 polymer ?
#
loop_
_entity_poly.entity_id
_entity_poly.type
_entity_poly.pdbx_seq_one_letter_code
_entity_poly.pdbx_strand_id
1 'polypeptide(L)' 'VSRELAELEMTYQGNVQDGTVYLGQSIGLIDRVETVKEIIDTIIYDAEKSLTNAFNTIKTSYIEQALEM' A
#
# COMPACT_ATOMS: atom_id res chain seq x y z
N VAL A 1 -21.42 14.16 -16.05
CA VAL A 1 -20.48 15.30 -15.96
C VAL A 1 -20.84 16.30 -14.85
N SER A 2 -21.85 17.17 -14.97
CA SER A 2 -22.09 18.22 -13.94
C SER A 2 -22.46 17.67 -12.56
N ARG A 3 -23.27 16.62 -12.52
CA ARG A 3 -23.70 15.97 -11.27
C ARG A 3 -22.56 15.25 -10.55
N GLU A 4 -21.76 14.46 -11.27
CA GLU A 4 -20.62 13.74 -10.69
C GLU A 4 -19.58 14.71 -10.11
N LEU A 5 -19.32 15.83 -10.80
CA LEU A 5 -18.44 16.88 -10.29
C LEU A 5 -19.01 17.53 -9.01
N ALA A 6 -20.32 17.76 -8.95
CA ALA A 6 -20.97 18.27 -7.75
C ALA A 6 -20.87 17.28 -6.57
N GLU A 7 -21.06 15.98 -6.83
CA GLU A 7 -20.91 14.93 -5.82
C GLU A 7 -19.47 14.78 -5.31
N LEU A 8 -18.47 15.03 -6.16
CA LEU A 8 -17.06 15.08 -5.74
C LEU A 8 -16.75 16.31 -4.88
N GLU A 9 -17.26 17.47 -5.26
CA GLU A 9 -17.08 18.72 -4.51
C GLU A 9 -17.65 18.61 -3.09
N MET A 10 -18.80 17.94 -2.92
CA MET A 10 -19.37 17.65 -1.59
C MET A 10 -18.39 16.87 -0.70
N THR A 11 -17.70 15.88 -1.25
CA THR A 11 -16.67 15.12 -0.53
C THR A 11 -15.47 15.98 -0.15
N TYR A 12 -15.01 16.87 -1.04
CA TYR A 12 -13.92 17.81 -0.72
C TYR A 12 -14.26 18.75 0.44
N GLN A 13 -15.55 19.06 0.60
CA GLN A 13 -16.07 19.85 1.72
C GLN A 13 -16.34 19.01 2.99
N GLY A 14 -16.04 17.71 2.95
CA GLY A 14 -16.18 16.78 4.07
C GLY A 14 -17.54 16.08 4.17
N ASN A 15 -18.47 16.30 3.23
CA ASN A 15 -19.72 15.55 3.17
C ASN A 15 -19.50 14.20 2.47
N VAL A 16 -18.99 13.24 3.24
CA VAL A 16 -18.77 11.85 2.79
C VAL A 16 -20.05 11.00 2.77
N GLN A 17 -21.16 11.51 3.31
CA GLN A 17 -22.43 10.80 3.36
C GLN A 17 -23.23 10.93 2.05
N ASP A 18 -23.23 12.14 1.48
CA ASP A 18 -23.95 12.44 0.22
C ASP A 18 -22.99 12.62 -0.97
N GLY A 19 -21.70 12.82 -0.71
CA GLY A 19 -20.66 12.95 -1.72
C GLY A 19 -20.10 11.61 -2.21
N THR A 20 -19.42 11.66 -3.36
CA THR A 20 -18.73 10.49 -3.93
C THR A 20 -17.26 10.51 -3.51
N VAL A 21 -16.80 9.43 -2.87
CA VAL A 21 -15.40 9.26 -2.42
C VAL A 21 -14.67 8.30 -3.37
N TYR A 22 -13.66 8.79 -4.11
CA TYR A 22 -12.86 7.96 -5.00
C TYR A 22 -11.65 7.36 -4.29
N LEU A 23 -11.75 6.07 -3.97
CA LEU A 23 -10.68 5.29 -3.36
C LEU A 23 -10.54 3.95 -4.08
N GLY A 24 -9.31 3.45 -4.16
CA GLY A 24 -9.03 2.09 -4.61
C GLY A 24 -9.31 1.07 -3.50
N GLN A 25 -9.31 -0.22 -3.86
CA GLN A 25 -9.45 -1.31 -2.89
C GLN A 25 -8.34 -1.34 -1.83
N SER A 26 -7.18 -0.73 -2.12
CA SER A 26 -6.06 -0.58 -1.19
C SER A 26 -6.40 0.27 0.04
N ILE A 27 -7.51 1.02 0.07
CA ILE A 27 -7.91 1.79 1.25
C ILE A 27 -8.04 0.91 2.51
N GLY A 28 -8.41 -0.37 2.35
CA GLY A 28 -8.50 -1.30 3.47
C GLY A 28 -7.16 -1.62 4.15
N LEU A 29 -6.03 -1.23 3.53
CA LEU A 29 -4.68 -1.37 4.08
C LEU A 29 -4.20 -0.10 4.80
N ILE A 30 -4.88 1.03 4.63
CA ILE A 30 -4.49 2.31 5.24
C ILE A 30 -5.07 2.38 6.65
N ASP A 31 -4.21 2.36 7.67
CA ASP A 31 -4.62 2.32 9.08
C ASP A 31 -4.42 3.65 9.83
N ARG A 32 -3.67 4.60 9.25
CA ARG A 32 -3.35 5.89 9.86
C ARG A 32 -3.02 6.95 8.80
N VAL A 33 -3.06 8.21 9.23
CA VAL A 33 -2.61 9.35 8.43
C VAL A 33 -1.13 9.60 8.72
N GLU A 34 -0.33 9.69 7.67
CA GLU A 34 1.12 9.85 7.74
C GLU A 34 1.54 11.05 6.88
N THR A 35 2.71 11.60 7.16
CA THR A 35 3.32 12.57 6.26
C THR A 35 3.74 11.87 4.96
N VAL A 36 3.77 12.62 3.85
CA VAL A 36 4.21 12.09 2.55
C VAL A 36 5.59 11.44 2.64
N LYS A 37 6.48 12.00 3.46
CA LYS A 37 7.82 11.44 3.69
C LYS A 37 7.75 10.07 4.35
N GLU A 38 6.98 9.92 5.42
CA GLU A 38 6.84 8.63 6.13
C GLU A 38 6.25 7.54 5.23
N ILE A 39 5.27 7.88 4.39
CA ILE A 39 4.68 6.96 3.42
C ILE A 39 5.76 6.44 2.46
N ILE A 40 6.55 7.35 1.87
CA ILE A 40 7.59 6.99 0.90
C ILE A 40 8.68 6.16 1.58
N ASP A 41 9.19 6.60 2.73
CA ASP A 41 10.24 5.90 3.46
C ASP A 41 9.81 4.48 3.84
N THR A 42 8.56 4.30 4.29
CA THR A 42 8.00 3.00 4.67
C THR A 42 7.88 2.07 3.46
N ILE A 43 7.35 2.57 2.33
CA ILE A 43 7.24 1.78 1.09
C ILE A 43 8.62 1.28 0.64
N ILE A 44 9.63 2.16 0.66
CA ILE A 44 10.99 1.79 0.25
C ILE A 44 11.57 0.74 1.19
N TYR A 45 11.50 0.99 2.50
CA TYR A 45 12.03 0.10 3.52
C TYR A 45 11.38 -1.30 3.45
N ASP A 46 10.05 -1.36 3.36
CA ASP A 46 9.33 -2.63 3.30
C ASP A 46 9.62 -3.40 2.01
N ALA A 47 9.81 -2.71 0.89
CA ALA A 47 10.24 -3.33 -0.36
C ALA A 47 11.64 -3.95 -0.25
N GLU A 48 12.62 -3.20 0.26
CA GLU A 48 13.98 -3.69 0.46
C GLU A 48 14.03 -4.89 1.41
N LYS A 49 13.28 -4.80 2.52
CA LYS A 49 13.15 -5.88 3.50
C LYS A 49 12.53 -7.14 2.87
N SER A 50 11.46 -6.98 2.11
CA SER A 50 10.77 -8.09 1.44
C SER A 50 11.65 -8.80 0.42
N LEU A 51 12.37 -8.03 -0.40
CA LEU A 51 13.32 -8.56 -1.38
C LEU A 51 14.49 -9.30 -0.70
N THR A 52 15.05 -8.71 0.35
CA THR A 52 16.13 -9.34 1.13
C THR A 52 15.67 -10.65 1.76
N ASN A 53 14.47 -10.68 2.33
CA ASN A 53 13.89 -11.90 2.91
C ASN A 53 13.68 -12.98 1.84
N ALA A 54 13.11 -12.62 0.68
CA ALA A 54 12.92 -13.56 -0.42
C ALA A 54 14.25 -14.16 -0.90
N PHE A 55 15.28 -13.33 -1.06
CA PHE A 55 16.61 -13.78 -1.43
C PHE A 55 17.20 -14.76 -0.41
N ASN A 56 17.11 -14.45 0.88
CA ASN A 56 17.62 -15.30 1.95
C ASN A 56 16.88 -16.64 2.03
N THR A 57 15.56 -16.64 1.86
CA THR A 57 14.75 -17.86 1.80
C THR A 57 15.19 -18.76 0.64
N ILE A 58 15.36 -18.19 -0.54
CA ILE A 58 15.83 -18.91 -1.73
C ILE A 58 17.23 -19.48 -1.51
N LYS A 59 18.16 -18.67 -1.00
CA LYS A 59 19.54 -19.09 -0.70
C LYS A 59 19.58 -20.25 0.29
N THR A 60 18.79 -20.17 1.36
CA THR A 60 18.72 -21.22 2.39
C THR A 60 18.22 -22.54 1.78
N SER A 61 17.16 -22.47 0.97
CA SER A 61 16.62 -23.64 0.28
C SER A 61 17.65 -24.33 -0.63
N TYR A 62 18.48 -23.58 -1.35
CA TYR A 62 19.55 -24.17 -2.16
C TYR A 62 20.65 -24.84 -1.33
N ILE A 63 20.98 -24.28 -0.16
CA ILE A 63 21.97 -24.87 0.74
C ILE A 63 21.45 -26.19 1.32
N GLU A 64 20.19 -26.23 1.74
CA GLU A 64 19.53 -27.44 2.25
C GLU A 64 19.53 -28.56 1.19
N GLN A 65 19.13 -28.25 -0.03
CA GLN A 65 19.17 -29.19 -1.16
C GLN A 65 20.58 -29.75 -1.42
N ALA A 66 21.62 -28.93 -1.27
CA ALA A 66 23.00 -29.36 -1.49
C ALA A 66 23.58 -30.21 -0.34
N LEU A 67 23.01 -30.13 0.87
CA LEU A 67 23.42 -30.90 2.05
C LEU A 67 22.64 -32.22 2.22
N GLU A 68 21.46 -32.33 1.61
CA GLU A 68 20.65 -33.55 1.56
C GLU A 68 21.04 -34.50 0.40
N MET A 69 22.00 -34.09 -0.44
CA MET A 69 22.66 -34.92 -1.47
C MET A 69 23.92 -35.60 -0.92
#